data_AF-I2GWM9-F1
#
_entry.id   AF-I2GWM9-F1
#
_cell.length_a   1.000
_cell.length_b   1.000
_cell.length_c   1.000
_cell.angle_alpha   90.00
_cell.angle_beta   90.00
_cell.angle_gamma   90.00
#
_symmetry.space_group_name_H-M   'P 1'
#
loop_
_entity.id
_entity.type
_entity.pdbx_description
1 polymer ?
#
loop_
_entity_poly.entity_id
_entity_poly.type
_entity_poly.pdbx_seq_one_letter_code
_entity_poly.pdbx_strand_id
1 'polypeptide(L)'
;MPQSFTSIVKAGDYILRTPSLRNTLVPIANLFTELSGYRKLGLKKDDLVSEENPIVQKALRRLDQDESYARVYRIIRAHQTELTHHLLPRNDWIKANEDASYLLPYILQAEKEAAEKNELDNLQVK
;
A
#
# COMPACT_ATOMS: atom_id res chain seq x y z
N MET A 1 9.80 6.94 15.19
CA MET A 1 9.63 5.75 14.33
C MET A 1 8.82 6.15 13.12
N PRO A 2 9.10 5.60 11.93
CA PRO A 2 8.21 5.75 10.78
C PRO A 2 6.78 5.31 11.14
N GLN A 3 5.79 5.84 10.42
CA GLN A 3 4.37 5.59 10.70
C GLN A 3 3.99 4.13 10.36
N SER A 4 3.26 3.45 11.25
CA SER A 4 2.72 2.11 10.98
C SER A 4 1.46 2.15 10.13
N PHE A 5 1.20 1.10 9.36
CA PHE A 5 -0.01 0.98 8.54
C PHE A 5 -1.27 0.90 9.40
N THR A 6 -1.20 0.26 10.57
CA THR A 6 -2.30 0.23 11.54
C THR A 6 -2.70 1.65 11.97
N SER A 7 -1.73 2.54 12.18
CA SER A 7 -2.00 3.96 12.50
C SER A 7 -2.62 4.70 11.31
N ILE A 8 -2.11 4.47 10.09
CA ILE A 8 -2.65 5.05 8.85
C ILE A 8 -4.11 4.63 8.64
N VAL A 9 -4.40 3.35 8.75
CA VAL A 9 -5.75 2.79 8.57
C VAL A 9 -6.69 3.34 9.62
N LYS A 10 -6.29 3.40 10.90
CA LYS A 10 -7.10 3.99 11.97
C LYS A 10 -7.48 5.45 11.68
N ALA A 11 -6.54 6.26 11.20
CA ALA A 11 -6.79 7.65 10.83
C ALA A 11 -7.67 7.75 9.56
N GLY A 12 -7.40 6.94 8.55
CA GLY A 12 -8.18 6.86 7.32
C GLY A 12 -9.64 6.47 7.58
N ASP A 13 -9.87 5.42 8.36
CA ASP A 13 -11.20 4.94 8.73
C ASP A 13 -11.97 6.00 9.51
N TYR A 14 -11.30 6.75 10.39
CA TYR A 14 -11.91 7.87 11.10
C TYR A 14 -12.41 8.96 10.14
N ILE A 15 -11.60 9.32 9.13
CA ILE A 15 -11.98 10.28 8.09
C ILE A 15 -13.15 9.74 7.26
N LEU A 16 -13.05 8.49 6.80
CA LEU A 16 -14.07 7.86 5.94
C LEU A 16 -15.42 7.68 6.66
N ARG A 17 -15.41 7.41 7.97
CA ARG A 17 -16.61 7.31 8.79
C ARG A 17 -17.27 8.67 9.04
N THR A 18 -16.50 9.76 9.02
CA THR A 18 -16.98 11.11 9.34
C THR A 18 -17.45 11.83 8.07
N PRO A 19 -18.77 12.06 7.85
CA PRO A 19 -19.28 12.53 6.56
C PRO A 19 -18.67 13.85 6.07
N SER A 20 -18.51 14.83 6.95
CA SER A 20 -17.94 16.15 6.61
C SER A 20 -16.47 16.04 6.17
N LEU A 21 -15.69 15.19 6.83
CA LEU A 21 -14.29 14.96 6.47
C LEU A 21 -14.18 14.13 5.20
N ARG A 22 -14.98 13.07 5.07
CA ARG A 22 -15.03 12.24 3.86
C ARG A 22 -15.33 13.08 2.61
N ASN A 23 -16.37 13.91 2.65
CA ASN A 23 -16.82 14.66 1.48
C ASN A 23 -15.84 15.75 1.05
N THR A 24 -14.97 16.22 1.95
CA THR A 24 -13.95 17.22 1.66
C THR A 24 -12.60 16.60 1.29
N LEU A 25 -12.15 15.60 2.04
CA LEU A 25 -10.81 15.03 1.91
C LEU A 25 -10.73 13.93 0.85
N VAL A 26 -11.79 13.17 0.57
CA VAL A 26 -11.73 12.11 -0.47
C VAL A 26 -11.49 12.68 -1.86
N PRO A 27 -12.15 13.76 -2.32
CA PRO A 27 -11.83 14.37 -3.61
C PRO A 27 -10.37 14.85 -3.69
N ILE A 28 -9.85 15.42 -2.59
CA ILE A 28 -8.45 15.85 -2.50
C ILE A 28 -7.51 14.64 -2.58
N ALA A 29 -7.83 13.54 -1.90
CA ALA A 29 -7.06 12.30 -1.94
C ALA A 29 -7.06 11.66 -3.34
N ASN A 30 -8.20 11.71 -4.04
CA ASN A 30 -8.30 11.24 -5.43
C ASN A 30 -7.40 12.09 -6.35
N LEU A 31 -7.47 13.41 -6.25
CA LEU A 31 -6.61 14.32 -7.02
C LEU A 31 -5.12 14.08 -6.71
N PHE A 32 -4.77 13.96 -5.43
CA PHE A 32 -3.41 13.63 -5.00
C PHE A 32 -2.92 12.32 -5.62
N THR A 33 -3.79 11.31 -5.66
CA THR A 33 -3.49 10.01 -6.24
C THR A 33 -3.26 10.09 -7.75
N GLU A 34 -4.07 10.86 -8.47
CA GLU A 34 -3.91 11.06 -9.92
C GLU A 34 -2.61 11.83 -10.25
N LEU A 35 -2.30 12.86 -9.47
CA LEU A 35 -1.10 13.67 -9.63
C LEU A 35 0.18 12.90 -9.26
N SER A 36 0.10 11.92 -8.35
CA SER A 36 1.24 11.06 -7.98
C SER A 36 1.79 10.24 -9.15
N GLY A 37 1.02 10.03 -10.23
CA GLY A 37 1.52 9.55 -11.51
C GLY A 37 1.91 8.07 -11.58
N TYR A 38 2.02 7.34 -10.47
CA TYR A 38 2.44 5.93 -10.45
C TYR A 38 1.56 5.01 -11.33
N ARG A 39 0.26 5.31 -11.45
CA ARG A 39 -0.65 4.58 -12.34
C ARG A 39 -0.26 4.68 -13.82
N LYS A 40 0.38 5.79 -14.22
CA LYS A 40 0.89 6.02 -15.59
C LYS A 40 2.16 5.22 -15.89
N LEU A 41 2.87 4.76 -14.85
CA LEU A 41 3.97 3.79 -14.92
C LEU A 41 3.47 2.34 -14.80
N GLY A 42 2.16 2.15 -14.63
CA GLY A 42 1.56 0.82 -14.55
C GLY A 42 1.72 0.15 -13.18
N LEU A 43 1.95 0.93 -12.12
CA LEU A 43 2.06 0.47 -10.74
C LEU A 43 0.71 0.62 -10.01
N LYS A 44 0.50 -0.23 -9.00
CA LYS A 44 -0.50 -0.04 -7.95
C LYS A 44 0.13 0.64 -6.74
N LYS A 45 -0.66 1.27 -5.88
CA LYS A 45 -0.18 1.96 -4.68
C LYS A 45 0.68 1.07 -3.78
N ASP A 46 0.25 -0.18 -3.58
CA ASP A 46 0.95 -1.14 -2.73
C ASP A 46 2.32 -1.56 -3.30
N ASP A 47 2.57 -1.37 -4.60
CA ASP A 47 3.89 -1.62 -5.22
C ASP A 47 4.93 -0.56 -4.78
N LEU A 48 4.49 0.57 -4.23
CA LEU A 48 5.35 1.68 -3.78
C LEU A 48 5.78 1.56 -2.31
N VAL A 49 5.31 0.55 -1.60
CA VAL A 49 5.66 0.34 -0.18
C VAL A 49 7.10 -0.14 -0.08
N SER A 50 7.92 0.55 0.73
CA SER A 50 9.29 0.13 1.03
C SER A 50 9.29 -1.24 1.70
N GLU A 51 10.03 -2.17 1.10
CA GLU A 51 10.05 -3.58 1.50
C GLU A 51 11.22 -3.93 2.41
N GLU A 52 12.14 -2.99 2.69
CA GLU A 52 13.36 -3.18 3.49
C GLU A 52 13.06 -3.21 5.01
N ASN A 53 12.01 -3.92 5.42
CA ASN A 53 11.63 -4.11 6.81
C ASN A 53 10.96 -5.48 7.05
N PRO A 54 11.07 -6.06 8.26
CA PRO A 54 10.61 -7.43 8.52
C PRO A 54 9.09 -7.60 8.39
N ILE A 55 8.30 -6.54 8.58
CA ILE A 55 6.83 -6.58 8.47
C ILE A 55 6.42 -6.78 7.02
N VAL A 56 6.93 -5.94 6.11
CA VAL A 56 6.60 -6.02 4.68
C VAL A 56 7.21 -7.29 4.06
N GLN A 57 8.41 -7.70 4.46
CA GLN A 57 8.98 -9.00 4.05
C GLN A 57 8.12 -10.18 4.50
N LYS A 58 7.50 -10.11 5.68
CA LYS A 58 6.55 -11.14 6.14
C LYS A 58 5.25 -11.11 5.32
N ALA A 59 4.73 -9.92 5.01
CA ALA A 59 3.55 -9.74 4.19
C ALA A 59 3.74 -10.28 2.77
N LEU A 60 4.86 -9.94 2.12
CA LEU A 60 5.18 -10.42 0.76
C LEU A 60 5.32 -11.94 0.69
N ARG A 61 5.85 -12.59 1.72
CA ARG A 61 5.93 -14.06 1.79
C ARG A 61 4.57 -14.75 1.94
N ARG A 62 3.54 -14.03 2.39
CA ARG A 62 2.17 -14.54 2.55
C ARG A 62 1.31 -14.30 1.31
N LEU A 63 1.78 -13.49 0.38
CA LEU A 63 1.04 -13.12 -0.81
C LEU A 63 0.89 -14.34 -1.72
N ASP A 64 -0.28 -14.48 -2.34
CA ASP A 64 -0.55 -15.54 -3.31
C ASP A 64 0.44 -15.46 -4.49
N GLN A 65 0.79 -16.63 -5.02
CA GLN A 65 1.84 -16.74 -6.04
C GLN A 65 1.51 -15.93 -7.31
N ASP A 66 0.26 -15.92 -7.76
CA ASP A 66 -0.18 -15.17 -8.93
C ASP A 66 -0.06 -13.65 -8.73
N GLU A 67 -0.47 -13.14 -7.57
CA GLU A 67 -0.32 -11.72 -7.22
C GLU A 67 1.16 -11.33 -7.07
N SER A 68 1.98 -12.23 -6.52
CA SER A 68 3.43 -12.03 -6.41
C SER A 68 4.08 -11.90 -7.79
N TYR A 69 3.75 -12.78 -8.74
CA TYR A 69 4.23 -12.67 -10.12
C TYR A 69 3.73 -11.42 -10.83
N ALA A 70 2.44 -11.09 -10.68
CA ALA A 70 1.87 -9.88 -11.24
C ALA A 70 2.55 -8.60 -10.70
N ARG A 71 2.84 -8.56 -9.39
CA ARG A 71 3.60 -7.48 -8.74
C ARG A 71 5.00 -7.34 -9.33
N VAL A 72 5.76 -8.43 -9.41
CA VAL A 72 7.12 -8.42 -9.97
C VAL A 72 7.12 -7.91 -11.40
N TYR A 73 6.17 -8.35 -12.23
CA TYR A 73 6.02 -7.86 -13.60
C TYR A 73 5.75 -6.34 -13.65
N ARG A 74 4.83 -5.82 -12.83
CA ARG A 74 4.53 -4.37 -12.76
C ARG A 74 5.77 -3.56 -12.38
N ILE A 75 6.53 -4.03 -11.38
CA ILE A 75 7.75 -3.36 -10.92
C ILE A 75 8.82 -3.34 -12.02
N ILE A 76 9.09 -4.47 -12.67
CA ILE A 76 10.07 -4.55 -13.77
C ILE A 76 9.66 -3.63 -14.93
N ARG A 77 8.38 -3.67 -15.32
CA ARG A 77 7.82 -2.80 -16.37
C ARG A 77 7.97 -1.32 -16.02
N ALA A 78 7.72 -0.93 -14.77
CA ALA A 78 7.86 0.45 -14.33
C ALA A 78 9.31 0.93 -14.40
N HIS A 79 10.28 0.11 -13.96
CA HIS A 79 11.71 0.41 -14.11
C HIS A 79 12.10 0.58 -15.59
N GLN A 80 11.64 -0.32 -16.47
CA GLN A 80 11.88 -0.23 -17.91
C GLN A 80 11.25 1.03 -18.53
N THR A 81 10.08 1.43 -18.06
CA THR A 81 9.38 2.62 -18.57
C THR A 81 10.11 3.88 -18.13
N GLU A 82 10.46 3.96 -16.84
CA GLU A 82 11.16 5.10 -16.26
C GLU A 82 12.56 5.30 -16.82
N LEU A 83 13.33 4.22 -17.05
CA LEU A 83 14.69 4.35 -17.60
C LEU A 83 14.70 4.96 -19.01
N THR A 84 13.60 4.78 -19.76
CA THR A 84 13.45 5.37 -21.08
C THR A 84 12.87 6.79 -21.04
N HIS A 85 12.53 7.30 -19.85
CA HIS A 85 11.82 8.58 -19.66
C HIS A 85 10.51 8.68 -20.46
N HIS A 86 9.80 7.56 -20.61
CA HIS A 86 8.48 7.51 -21.22
C HIS A 86 7.41 7.24 -20.16
N LEU A 87 6.15 7.50 -20.51
CA LEU A 87 5.01 6.93 -19.80
C LEU A 87 4.47 5.75 -20.58
N LEU A 88 3.75 4.84 -19.91
CA LEU A 88 3.03 3.79 -20.62
C LEU A 88 1.97 4.40 -21.56
N PRO A 89 1.57 3.69 -22.63
CA PRO A 89 0.37 4.04 -23.39
C PRO A 89 -0.85 4.15 -22.45
N ARG A 90 -1.78 5.08 -22.74
CA ARG A 90 -2.94 5.34 -21.85
C ARG A 90 -3.80 4.11 -21.56
N ASN A 91 -3.86 3.14 -22.48
CA ASN A 91 -4.62 1.90 -22.31
C ASN A 91 -4.01 0.97 -21.25
N ASP A 92 -2.72 1.10 -20.98
CA ASP A 92 -1.96 0.27 -20.03
C ASP A 92 -1.83 0.92 -18.65
N TRP A 93 -2.39 2.12 -18.47
CA TRP A 93 -2.43 2.79 -17.18
C TRP A 93 -3.35 2.01 -16.24
N ILE A 94 -2.92 1.85 -14.99
CA ILE A 94 -3.76 1.24 -13.96
C ILE A 94 -4.98 2.13 -13.74
N LYS A 95 -6.17 1.53 -13.86
CA LYS A 95 -7.43 2.23 -13.59
C LYS A 95 -7.67 2.34 -12.09
N ALA A 96 -8.48 3.32 -11.69
CA ALA A 96 -8.79 3.54 -10.28
C ALA A 96 -9.44 2.33 -9.59
N ASN A 97 -10.20 1.51 -10.32
CA ASN A 97 -10.83 0.28 -9.82
C ASN A 97 -9.85 -0.91 -9.72
N GLU A 98 -8.76 -0.89 -10.50
CA GLU A 98 -7.74 -1.95 -10.49
C GLU A 98 -6.69 -1.74 -9.38
N ASP A 99 -6.55 -0.49 -8.92
CA ASP A 99 -5.66 -0.05 -7.84
C ASP A 99 -6.21 -0.40 -6.44
N ALA A 100 -6.50 -1.68 -6.24
CA ALA A 100 -6.89 -2.25 -4.96
C ALA A 100 -5.67 -2.51 -4.07
N SER A 101 -5.84 -2.31 -2.76
CA SER A 101 -4.81 -2.60 -1.74
C SER A 101 -4.69 -4.11 -1.47
N TYR A 102 -3.96 -4.80 -2.33
CA TYR A 102 -3.76 -6.25 -2.27
C TYR A 102 -2.79 -6.71 -1.17
N LEU A 103 -1.85 -5.84 -0.74
CA LEU A 103 -0.81 -6.16 0.23
C LEU A 103 -1.16 -5.69 1.65
N LEU A 104 -1.93 -4.60 1.76
CA LEU A 104 -2.32 -3.99 3.03
C LEU A 104 -2.90 -4.99 4.07
N PRO A 105 -3.78 -5.95 3.72
CA PRO A 105 -4.32 -6.91 4.70
C PRO A 105 -3.23 -7.75 5.36
N TYR A 106 -2.24 -8.19 4.59
CA TYR A 106 -1.11 -8.99 5.09
C TYR A 106 -0.15 -8.17 5.94
N ILE A 107 0.04 -6.88 5.61
CA ILE A 107 0.82 -5.95 6.42
C ILE A 107 0.16 -5.74 7.78
N LEU A 108 -1.15 -5.45 7.82
CA LEU A 108 -1.88 -5.25 9.07
C LEU A 108 -1.84 -6.50 9.97
N GLN A 109 -1.96 -7.68 9.38
CA GLN A 109 -1.81 -8.94 10.12
C GLN A 109 -0.40 -9.07 10.73
N ALA A 110 0.65 -8.80 9.94
CA ALA A 110 2.03 -8.87 10.41
C ALA A 110 2.35 -7.82 11.49
N GLU A 111 1.84 -6.59 11.37
CA GLU A 111 1.96 -5.55 12.39
C GLU A 111 1.23 -5.94 13.68
N LYS A 112 0.02 -6.49 13.59
CA LYS A 112 -0.75 -6.94 14.76
C LYS A 112 -0.02 -8.05 15.53
N GLU A 113 0.51 -9.05 14.82
CA GLU A 113 1.30 -10.13 15.43
C GLU A 113 2.57 -9.59 16.11
N ALA A 114 3.25 -8.62 15.48
CA ALA A 114 4.44 -8.01 16.06
C ALA A 114 4.12 -7.15 17.29
N ALA A 115 2.99 -6.43 17.27
CA ALA A 115 2.50 -5.65 18.40
C ALA A 115 2.12 -6.56 19.58
N GLU A 116 1.33 -7.61 19.33
CA GLU A 116 0.94 -8.60 20.35
C GLU A 116 2.16 -9.26 20.98
N LYS A 117 3.14 -9.69 20.16
CA LYS A 117 4.40 -10.24 20.67
C LYS A 117 5.09 -9.26 21.64
N ASN A 118 5.22 -8.00 21.24
CA ASN A 118 5.88 -6.98 22.06
C ASN A 118 5.11 -6.72 23.36
N GLU A 119 3.79 -6.70 23.33
CA GLU A 119 2.94 -6.54 24.52
C GLU A 119 3.12 -7.72 25.50
N LEU A 120 3.17 -8.95 24.99
CA LEU A 120 3.37 -10.16 25.80
C LEU A 120 4.79 -10.25 26.37
N ASP A 121 5.80 -9.90 25.57
CA ASP A 121 7.21 -9.89 26.00
C ASP A 121 7.46 -8.88 27.15
N ASN A 122 6.64 -7.83 27.26
CA ASN A 122 6.72 -6.78 28.29
C ASN A 122 5.57 -6.84 29.31
N LEU A 123 4.87 -7.97 29.41
CA LEU A 123 3.73 -8.12 30.32
C LEU A 123 4.19 -8.03 31.79
N GLN A 124 3.62 -7.09 32.54
CA GLN A 124 3.85 -6.98 33.98
C GLN A 124 2.81 -7.78 34.75
N VAL A 125 3.25 -8.77 35.53
CA VAL A 125 2.39 -9.51 36.46
C VAL A 125 2.25 -8.68 37.74
N LYS A 126 1.01 -8.39 38.14
CA LYS A 126 0.70 -7.71 39.41
C LYS A 126 0.64 -8.70 40.56
#